data_AF-A0A2P8WL31-F1
#
_entry.id   AF-A0A2P8WL31-F1
#
_cell.length_a   1.000
_cell.length_b   1.000
_cell.length_c   1.000
_cell.angle_alpha   90.00
_cell.angle_beta   90.00
_cell.angle_gamma   90.00
#
_symmetry.space_group_name_H-M   'P 1'
#
loop_
_entity.id
_entity.type
_entity.pdbx_description
1 polymer ?
#
loop_
_entity_poly.entity_id
_entity_poly.type
_entity_poly.pdbx_seq_one_letter_code
_entity_poly.pdbx_strand_id
1 'polypeptide(L)'
;MGLGNLETFRTNLEMQVWIDGIDQLVSLYRNQDDFVEAFLASTLFIPPEIVHLRNQEMIELYKTGGKFPIRYSPSHHEALNISNKAEAITLTRDKEARLPAYPAFNIKIDNDGNHENRRSIKKYLGQAISTGKNSTVKNYIISHVWGLASHPLFFSSLWNIVLIPAHFNYLMDKDPESHPVVKTVKERIQRKCVSIYNFYDQLAPEIPEVEEFKRLFFAEKSHDNDPEHSISFLTKEGVQPQRKEIHVSEDEQVLLENLLGKMGKKFFVDYYEPYANGEDLMNIIPVGVYTYSSTQTRISTMRRIFRENLNLKALKYILSKDNSKLDDESIELATELIELG
;
A
#
# COMPACT_ATOMS: atom_id res chain seq x y z
N MET A 1 -16.63 -12.41 -65.40
CA MET A 1 -15.21 -12.13 -65.14
C MET A 1 -15.06 -10.61 -65.04
N GLY A 2 -14.67 -9.96 -63.96
CA GLY A 2 -14.36 -10.42 -62.61
C GLY A 2 -14.75 -9.32 -61.63
N LEU A 3 -15.54 -9.69 -60.62
CA LEU A 3 -15.70 -8.98 -59.35
C LEU A 3 -14.50 -9.35 -58.49
N GLY A 4 -13.34 -8.77 -58.79
CA GLY A 4 -12.11 -9.10 -58.09
C GLY A 4 -11.19 -7.89 -58.08
N ASN A 5 -11.51 -6.89 -57.27
CA ASN A 5 -10.54 -5.87 -56.81
C ASN A 5 -11.09 -4.93 -55.71
N LEU A 6 -12.03 -5.42 -54.88
CA LEU A 6 -12.47 -4.72 -53.66
C LEU A 6 -12.19 -5.51 -52.37
N GLU A 7 -11.76 -6.78 -52.48
CA GLU A 7 -11.30 -7.58 -51.32
C GLU A 7 -9.80 -7.39 -51.02
N THR A 8 -9.03 -6.83 -51.96
CA THR A 8 -7.57 -6.62 -51.79
C THR A 8 -7.20 -5.36 -51.00
N PHE A 9 -8.18 -4.59 -50.51
CA PHE A 9 -7.96 -3.49 -49.56
C PHE A 9 -8.25 -3.87 -48.11
N ARG A 10 -8.59 -5.13 -47.83
CA ARG A 10 -8.97 -5.61 -46.49
C ARG A 10 -7.97 -6.54 -45.82
N THR A 11 -6.80 -6.76 -46.40
CA THR A 11 -5.77 -7.66 -45.86
C THR A 11 -4.39 -7.03 -46.03
N ASN A 12 -4.12 -5.98 -45.26
CA ASN A 12 -2.77 -5.52 -44.87
C ASN A 12 -2.86 -4.38 -43.82
N LEU A 13 -3.79 -4.46 -42.86
CA LEU A 13 -3.50 -3.92 -41.54
C LEU A 13 -2.61 -4.98 -40.90
N GLU A 14 -1.31 -4.87 -41.18
CA GLU A 14 -0.27 -5.52 -40.40
C GLU A 14 -0.68 -5.35 -38.93
N MET A 15 -0.78 -6.46 -38.19
CA MET A 15 -0.80 -6.41 -36.73
C MET A 15 0.51 -5.73 -36.34
N GLN A 16 0.44 -4.41 -36.19
CA GLN A 16 1.52 -3.64 -35.60
C GLN A 16 1.67 -4.23 -34.21
N VAL A 17 2.74 -4.99 -34.01
CA VAL A 17 3.09 -5.51 -32.68
C VAL A 17 3.49 -4.29 -31.87
N TRP A 18 2.54 -3.75 -31.13
CA TRP A 18 2.79 -2.62 -30.25
C TRP A 18 3.70 -3.13 -29.13
N ILE A 19 4.83 -2.46 -28.97
CA ILE A 19 5.71 -2.69 -27.83
C ILE A 19 5.19 -1.81 -26.71
N ASP A 20 4.53 -2.39 -25.72
CA ASP A 20 4.15 -1.69 -24.49
C ASP A 20 5.24 -1.88 -23.42
N GLY A 21 5.74 -0.76 -22.89
CA GLY A 21 6.73 -0.77 -21.81
C GLY A 21 6.15 -1.26 -20.47
N ILE A 22 4.83 -1.17 -20.27
CA ILE A 22 4.15 -1.71 -19.09
C ILE A 22 4.14 -3.24 -19.18
N ASP A 23 3.80 -3.81 -20.35
CA ASP A 23 3.89 -5.26 -20.58
C ASP A 23 5.30 -5.78 -20.35
N GLN A 24 6.33 -5.07 -20.83
CA GLN A 24 7.73 -5.44 -20.57
C GLN A 24 8.06 -5.42 -19.07
N LEU A 25 7.64 -4.38 -18.34
CA LEU A 25 7.88 -4.28 -16.90
C LEU A 25 7.18 -5.41 -16.13
N VAL A 26 5.94 -5.72 -16.50
CA VAL A 26 5.16 -6.80 -15.88
C VAL A 26 5.77 -8.17 -16.21
N SER A 27 6.32 -8.35 -17.41
CA SER A 27 6.98 -9.60 -17.83
C SER A 27 8.24 -9.96 -17.02
N LEU A 28 8.78 -9.03 -16.22
CA LEU A 28 9.86 -9.31 -15.28
C LEU A 28 9.40 -10.17 -14.08
N TYR A 29 8.09 -10.35 -13.91
CA TYR A 29 7.44 -11.11 -12.86
C TYR A 29 6.76 -12.34 -13.45
N ARG A 30 6.44 -13.34 -12.62
CA ARG A 30 5.86 -14.60 -13.11
C ARG A 30 4.47 -14.39 -13.71
N ASN A 31 3.72 -13.45 -13.16
CA ASN A 31 2.37 -13.08 -13.57
C ASN A 31 2.06 -11.64 -13.09
N GLN A 32 0.89 -11.12 -13.47
CA GLN A 32 0.43 -9.79 -13.09
C GLN A 32 0.22 -9.62 -11.58
N ASP A 33 -0.25 -10.64 -10.87
CA ASP A 33 -0.50 -10.56 -9.43
C ASP A 33 0.82 -10.44 -8.66
N ASP A 34 1.84 -11.22 -9.03
CA ASP A 34 3.20 -11.12 -8.48
C ASP A 34 3.79 -9.71 -8.68
N PHE A 35 3.52 -9.07 -9.83
CA PHE A 35 3.93 -7.67 -10.08
C PHE A 35 3.20 -6.71 -9.14
N VAL A 36 1.88 -6.85 -8.97
CA VAL A 36 1.07 -5.99 -8.10
C VAL A 36 1.51 -6.13 -6.64
N GLU A 37 1.77 -7.36 -6.18
CA GLU A 37 2.33 -7.66 -4.86
C GLU A 37 3.69 -6.98 -4.66
N ALA A 38 4.61 -7.13 -5.60
CA ALA A 38 5.91 -6.47 -5.54
C ALA A 38 5.80 -4.94 -5.50
N PHE A 39 4.86 -4.37 -6.26
CA PHE A 39 4.58 -2.93 -6.25
C PHE A 39 4.11 -2.47 -4.87
N LEU A 40 3.11 -3.15 -4.30
CA LEU A 40 2.50 -2.78 -3.02
C LEU A 40 3.48 -2.97 -1.85
N ALA A 41 4.18 -4.10 -1.79
CA ALA A 41 5.17 -4.38 -0.76
C ALA A 41 6.33 -3.37 -0.77
N SER A 42 6.71 -2.89 -1.96
CA SER A 42 7.77 -1.89 -2.14
C SER A 42 7.29 -0.45 -1.90
N THR A 43 5.98 -0.21 -1.83
CA THR A 43 5.39 1.11 -1.59
C THR A 43 5.45 1.44 -0.10
N LEU A 44 5.99 2.61 0.24
CA LEU A 44 6.05 3.07 1.62
C LEU A 44 4.88 4.02 1.91
N PHE A 45 4.07 3.62 2.88
CA PHE A 45 2.98 4.39 3.44
C PHE A 45 3.47 5.26 4.61
N ILE A 46 2.70 6.29 4.94
CA ILE A 46 2.96 7.11 6.13
C ILE A 46 2.27 6.41 7.32
N PRO A 47 2.88 6.34 8.52
CA PRO A 47 2.23 5.73 9.67
C PRO A 47 0.88 6.40 10.02
N PRO A 48 -0.18 5.64 10.37
CA PRO A 48 -1.52 6.20 10.64
C PRO A 48 -1.54 7.27 11.73
N GLU A 49 -0.73 7.14 12.77
CA GLU A 49 -0.59 8.11 13.85
C GLU A 49 -0.02 9.45 13.35
N ILE A 50 0.91 9.42 12.40
CA ILE A 50 1.48 10.61 11.78
C ILE A 50 0.46 11.26 10.85
N VAL A 51 -0.31 10.47 10.12
CA VAL A 51 -1.42 10.97 9.31
C VAL A 51 -2.47 11.64 10.18
N HIS A 52 -2.82 11.03 11.33
CA HIS A 52 -3.76 11.62 12.29
C HIS A 52 -3.27 12.97 12.81
N LEU A 53 -2.00 13.07 13.22
CA LEU A 53 -1.40 14.34 13.65
C LEU A 53 -1.49 15.41 12.56
N ARG A 54 -1.22 15.05 11.31
CA ARG A 54 -1.35 15.99 10.18
C ARG A 54 -2.80 16.42 9.96
N ASN A 55 -3.77 15.50 10.07
CA ASN A 55 -5.18 15.83 9.93
C ASN A 55 -5.64 16.82 11.01
N GLN A 56 -5.19 16.68 12.25
CA GLN A 56 -5.47 17.64 13.32
C GLN A 56 -4.93 19.04 13.00
N GLU A 57 -3.71 19.13 12.45
CA GLU A 57 -3.18 20.42 11.99
C GLU A 57 -3.99 21.04 10.85
N MET A 58 -4.52 20.21 9.95
CA MET A 58 -5.38 20.70 8.88
C MET A 58 -6.73 21.20 9.40
N ILE A 59 -7.33 20.49 10.36
CA ILE A 59 -8.56 20.92 11.03
C ILE A 59 -8.34 22.28 11.71
N GLU A 60 -7.23 22.44 12.42
CA GLU A 60 -6.88 23.71 13.06
C GLU A 60 -6.68 24.82 12.02
N LEU A 61 -5.93 24.55 10.94
CA LEU A 61 -5.78 25.49 9.84
C LEU A 61 -7.13 25.93 9.26
N TYR A 62 -8.08 25.01 9.10
CA TYR A 62 -9.42 25.34 8.62
C TYR A 62 -10.14 26.27 9.61
N LYS A 63 -10.17 25.90 10.90
CA LYS A 63 -10.85 26.67 11.97
C LYS A 63 -10.28 28.07 12.14
N THR A 64 -8.97 28.24 12.02
CA THR A 64 -8.30 29.54 12.21
C THR A 64 -8.22 30.37 10.93
N GLY A 65 -8.70 29.87 9.78
CA GLY A 65 -8.53 30.54 8.48
C GLY A 65 -7.08 30.56 7.99
N GLY A 66 -6.27 29.60 8.45
CA GLY A 66 -4.87 29.40 8.06
C GLY A 66 -4.74 29.00 6.58
N LYS A 67 -3.52 29.17 6.03
CA LYS A 67 -3.26 28.94 4.61
C LYS A 67 -2.92 27.48 4.32
N PHE A 68 -3.73 26.85 3.46
CA PHE A 68 -3.51 25.50 2.95
C PHE A 68 -2.53 25.50 1.78
N PRO A 69 -1.42 24.75 1.87
CA PRO A 69 -0.53 24.56 0.73
C PRO A 69 -1.25 23.79 -0.38
N ILE A 70 -1.11 24.24 -1.63
CA ILE A 70 -1.61 23.55 -2.82
C ILE A 70 -0.59 23.56 -3.95
N ARG A 71 -0.69 22.60 -4.87
CA ARG A 71 0.11 22.62 -6.11
C ARG A 71 -0.41 23.72 -7.05
N TYR A 72 0.51 24.40 -7.71
CA TYR A 72 0.17 25.30 -8.81
C TYR A 72 -0.49 24.54 -9.97
N SER A 73 -1.56 25.12 -10.52
CA SER A 73 -2.22 24.67 -11.75
C SER A 73 -2.36 25.85 -12.71
N PRO A 74 -2.27 25.64 -14.04
CA PRO A 74 -2.57 26.67 -15.03
C PRO A 74 -3.95 27.31 -14.86
N SER A 75 -4.94 26.58 -14.33
CA SER A 75 -6.28 27.13 -14.04
C SER A 75 -6.28 28.25 -12.98
N HIS A 76 -5.18 28.44 -12.24
CA HIS A 76 -5.08 29.49 -11.23
C HIS A 76 -4.76 30.88 -11.81
N HIS A 77 -4.36 30.98 -13.09
CA HIS A 77 -4.05 32.26 -13.74
C HIS A 77 -5.24 33.23 -13.66
N GLU A 78 -6.38 32.81 -14.21
CA GLU A 78 -7.59 33.63 -14.22
C GLU A 78 -8.17 33.79 -12.81
N ALA A 79 -8.21 32.70 -12.04
CA ALA A 79 -8.82 32.68 -10.72
C ALA A 79 -8.12 33.60 -9.70
N LEU A 80 -6.81 33.82 -9.83
CA LEU A 80 -6.04 34.72 -8.96
C LEU A 80 -5.62 36.02 -9.64
N ASN A 81 -5.98 36.21 -10.92
CA ASN A 81 -5.52 37.31 -11.77
C ASN A 81 -3.98 37.45 -11.76
N ILE A 82 -3.28 36.35 -12.03
CA ILE A 82 -1.81 36.24 -12.05
C ILE A 82 -1.30 35.77 -13.40
N SER A 83 -0.07 36.15 -13.73
CA SER A 83 0.56 35.84 -15.01
C SER A 83 1.42 34.58 -14.97
N ASN A 84 1.92 34.18 -13.81
CA ASN A 84 2.80 33.01 -13.67
C ASN A 84 2.88 32.46 -12.24
N LYS A 85 3.49 31.29 -12.09
CA LYS A 85 3.67 30.60 -10.80
C LYS A 85 4.40 31.44 -9.73
N ALA A 86 5.44 32.19 -10.11
CA ALA A 86 6.24 32.97 -9.15
C ALA A 86 5.42 34.11 -8.53
N GLU A 87 4.58 34.75 -9.35
CA GLU A 87 3.60 35.74 -8.89
C GLU A 87 2.56 35.10 -7.96
N ALA A 88 2.05 33.92 -8.32
CA ALA A 88 1.10 33.17 -7.49
C ALA A 88 1.69 32.81 -6.10
N ILE A 89 2.95 32.35 -6.07
CA ILE A 89 3.67 32.05 -4.82
C ILE A 89 3.76 33.31 -3.96
N THR A 90 4.18 34.44 -4.55
CA THR A 90 4.34 35.71 -3.82
C THR A 90 3.00 36.21 -3.28
N LEU A 91 1.97 36.26 -4.13
CA LEU A 91 0.63 36.71 -3.77
C LEU A 91 0.07 35.91 -2.59
N THR A 92 0.05 34.58 -2.72
CA THR A 92 -0.59 33.69 -1.74
C THR A 92 0.26 33.52 -0.47
N ARG A 93 1.57 33.76 -0.52
CA ARG A 93 2.41 33.82 0.69
C ARG A 93 2.01 35.01 1.57
N ASP A 94 1.81 36.17 0.97
CA ASP A 94 1.72 37.43 1.72
C ASP A 94 0.26 37.85 1.99
N LYS A 95 -0.67 37.50 1.09
CA LYS A 95 -2.09 37.87 1.19
C LYS A 95 -2.99 36.65 1.36
N GLU A 96 -4.17 36.88 1.90
CA GLU A 96 -5.25 35.90 1.85
C GLU A 96 -5.66 35.67 0.39
N ALA A 97 -5.82 34.40 0.02
CA ALA A 97 -6.19 34.02 -1.33
C ALA A 97 -7.12 32.82 -1.26
N ARG A 98 -8.22 32.88 -2.01
CA ARG A 98 -9.22 31.82 -2.12
C ARG A 98 -9.50 31.58 -3.59
N LEU A 99 -9.66 30.33 -3.97
CA LEU A 99 -10.04 29.99 -5.34
C LEU A 99 -11.56 29.80 -5.41
N PRO A 100 -12.23 30.24 -6.49
CA PRO A 100 -13.68 30.10 -6.63
C PRO A 100 -14.18 28.65 -6.54
N ALA A 101 -13.35 27.68 -6.93
CA ALA A 101 -13.69 26.26 -6.87
C ALA A 101 -13.79 25.71 -5.44
N TYR A 102 -13.13 26.35 -4.46
CA TYR A 102 -13.13 25.94 -3.07
C TYR A 102 -12.97 27.16 -2.15
N PRO A 103 -14.00 28.04 -2.10
CA PRO A 103 -13.89 29.36 -1.49
C PRO A 103 -13.71 29.32 0.02
N ALA A 104 -13.99 28.20 0.68
CA ALA A 104 -13.80 28.04 2.11
C ALA A 104 -12.32 28.06 2.53
N PHE A 105 -11.39 27.72 1.63
CA PHE A 105 -9.99 27.54 1.98
C PHE A 105 -9.15 28.76 1.61
N ASN A 106 -8.48 29.33 2.60
CA ASN A 106 -7.36 30.23 2.37
C ASN A 106 -6.16 29.39 1.90
N ILE A 107 -5.50 29.79 0.81
CA ILE A 107 -4.48 28.95 0.15
C ILE A 107 -3.10 29.60 0.12
N LYS A 108 -2.09 28.74 -0.07
CA LYS A 108 -0.71 29.08 -0.37
C LYS A 108 -0.20 28.20 -1.51
N ILE A 109 0.32 28.78 -2.58
CA ILE A 109 0.96 28.01 -3.65
C ILE A 109 2.29 27.46 -3.14
N ASP A 110 2.49 26.15 -3.33
CA ASP A 110 3.73 25.48 -2.98
C ASP A 110 4.91 25.90 -3.88
N ASN A 111 6.09 26.04 -3.28
CA ASN A 111 7.27 26.59 -3.94
C ASN A 111 7.70 25.76 -5.16
N ASP A 112 7.73 24.43 -5.05
CA ASP A 112 8.22 23.54 -6.11
C ASP A 112 7.28 22.37 -6.44
N GLY A 113 6.07 22.38 -5.87
CA GLY A 113 5.05 21.37 -6.10
C GLY A 113 5.18 20.16 -5.18
N ASN A 114 6.17 20.12 -4.27
CA ASN A 114 6.31 19.09 -3.23
C ASN A 114 7.06 19.61 -1.99
N HIS A 115 7.22 20.92 -1.82
CA HIS A 115 8.00 21.49 -0.73
C HIS A 115 7.32 21.21 0.62
N GLU A 116 6.02 21.46 0.75
CA GLU A 116 5.30 21.17 1.99
C GLU A 116 5.29 19.68 2.32
N ASN A 117 5.14 18.80 1.32
CA ASN A 117 5.16 17.35 1.54
C ASN A 117 6.50 16.89 2.13
N ARG A 118 7.62 17.35 1.54
CA ARG A 118 8.96 17.06 2.07
C ARG A 118 9.16 17.66 3.46
N ARG A 119 8.65 18.87 3.70
CA ARG A 119 8.73 19.52 5.01
C ARG A 119 7.96 18.74 6.08
N SER A 120 6.74 18.30 5.79
CA SER A 120 5.91 17.51 6.70
C SER A 120 6.55 16.16 7.00
N ILE A 121 7.00 15.43 5.97
CA ILE A 121 7.70 14.15 6.16
C ILE A 121 8.94 14.34 7.02
N LYS A 122 9.77 15.35 6.76
CA LYS A 122 10.94 15.63 7.59
C LYS A 122 10.57 16.03 9.02
N LYS A 123 9.51 16.81 9.21
CA LYS A 123 9.03 17.25 10.54
C LYS A 123 8.62 16.07 11.40
N TYR A 124 7.81 15.15 10.85
CA TYR A 124 7.24 14.05 11.62
C TYR A 124 8.13 12.80 11.67
N LEU A 125 8.79 12.48 10.57
CA LEU A 125 9.54 11.23 10.42
C LEU A 125 11.06 11.47 10.47
N GLY A 126 11.54 12.72 10.45
CA GLY A 126 12.98 12.99 10.37
C GLY A 126 13.63 12.63 9.03
N GLN A 127 12.85 12.10 8.08
CA GLN A 127 13.34 11.61 6.80
C GLN A 127 13.42 12.73 5.76
N ALA A 128 14.51 12.75 4.98
CA ALA A 128 14.69 13.65 3.85
C ALA A 128 14.47 12.89 2.54
N ILE A 129 13.54 13.37 1.72
CA ILE A 129 13.13 12.73 0.46
C ILE A 129 13.30 13.72 -0.68
N SER A 130 13.80 13.26 -1.83
CA SER A 130 13.97 14.09 -3.03
C SER A 130 14.76 15.38 -2.75
N THR A 131 15.86 15.25 -2.00
CA THR A 131 16.83 16.33 -1.68
C THR A 131 18.22 16.04 -2.26
N GLY A 132 18.29 15.22 -3.31
CA GLY A 132 19.54 14.80 -3.93
C GLY A 132 20.40 13.97 -2.98
N LYS A 133 21.68 14.32 -2.85
CA LYS A 133 22.67 13.60 -2.02
C LYS A 133 22.30 13.53 -0.54
N ASN A 134 21.49 14.47 -0.06
CA ASN A 134 21.07 14.57 1.34
C ASN A 134 19.80 13.76 1.65
N SER A 135 19.24 13.05 0.68
CA SER A 135 18.06 12.20 0.90
C SER A 135 18.44 10.99 1.74
N THR A 136 17.70 10.76 2.81
CA THR A 136 17.77 9.54 3.63
C THR A 136 17.01 8.41 2.97
N VAL A 137 15.90 8.72 2.29
CA VAL A 137 15.14 7.79 1.44
C VAL A 137 15.55 8.02 -0.01
N LYS A 138 16.27 7.06 -0.61
CA LYS A 138 16.86 7.18 -1.95
C LYS A 138 16.05 6.37 -2.97
N ASN A 139 15.96 6.88 -4.19
CA ASN A 139 15.26 6.25 -5.32
C ASN A 139 13.76 6.00 -5.06
N TYR A 140 13.14 6.82 -4.22
CA TYR A 140 11.70 6.88 -4.01
C TYR A 140 11.15 8.24 -4.45
N ILE A 141 9.93 8.24 -4.96
CA ILE A 141 9.21 9.43 -5.42
C ILE A 141 7.94 9.60 -4.58
N ILE A 142 7.67 10.86 -4.23
CA ILE A 142 6.40 11.26 -3.61
C ILE A 142 5.32 11.21 -4.68
N SER A 143 4.36 10.29 -4.52
CA SER A 143 3.22 10.12 -5.41
C SER A 143 1.92 10.45 -4.71
N HIS A 144 1.07 11.23 -5.36
CA HIS A 144 -0.30 11.47 -4.91
C HIS A 144 -1.19 10.28 -5.29
N VAL A 145 -2.01 9.80 -4.34
CA VAL A 145 -2.87 8.63 -4.53
C VAL A 145 -4.12 8.98 -5.34
N TRP A 146 -4.72 10.13 -5.03
CA TRP A 146 -5.75 10.78 -5.81
C TRP A 146 -5.15 12.00 -6.52
N GLY A 147 -5.42 12.12 -7.83
CA GLY A 147 -4.91 13.16 -8.72
C GLY A 147 -5.45 14.59 -8.48
N LEU A 148 -5.78 14.91 -7.24
CA LEU A 148 -6.38 16.19 -6.81
C LEU A 148 -5.36 17.09 -6.10
N ALA A 149 -4.11 17.07 -6.54
CA ALA A 149 -3.01 17.82 -5.91
C ALA A 149 -3.17 19.36 -5.95
N SER A 150 -4.13 19.90 -6.69
CA SER A 150 -4.52 21.31 -6.62
C SER A 150 -5.53 21.60 -5.50
N HIS A 151 -6.17 20.59 -4.91
CA HIS A 151 -7.17 20.78 -3.86
C HIS A 151 -6.50 20.87 -2.46
N PRO A 152 -6.93 21.82 -1.59
CA PRO A 152 -6.40 22.02 -0.24
C PRO A 152 -6.33 20.75 0.62
N LEU A 153 -7.38 19.93 0.54
CA LEU A 153 -7.51 18.70 1.32
C LEU A 153 -6.71 17.51 0.78
N PHE A 154 -6.07 17.61 -0.39
CA PHE A 154 -5.38 16.50 -1.03
C PHE A 154 -3.88 16.76 -1.20
N PHE A 155 -3.46 18.01 -1.40
CA PHE A 155 -2.07 18.30 -1.74
C PHE A 155 -1.06 17.98 -0.64
N SER A 156 -1.30 18.53 0.55
CA SER A 156 -0.39 18.48 1.72
C SER A 156 -0.84 17.51 2.81
N SER A 157 -1.80 16.67 2.45
CA SER A 157 -2.42 15.68 3.31
C SER A 157 -1.65 14.38 3.22
N LEU A 158 -1.00 13.98 4.30
CA LEU A 158 -0.14 12.78 4.28
C LEU A 158 -0.90 11.48 4.00
N TRP A 159 -2.24 11.45 4.17
CA TRP A 159 -3.06 10.31 3.76
C TRP A 159 -3.16 10.13 2.23
N ASN A 160 -2.97 11.19 1.45
CA ASN A 160 -3.04 11.18 -0.01
C ASN A 160 -1.66 10.96 -0.65
N ILE A 161 -0.66 10.54 0.11
CA ILE A 161 0.71 10.46 -0.36
C ILE A 161 1.32 9.12 0.01
N VAL A 162 2.01 8.53 -0.96
CA VAL A 162 2.85 7.35 -0.77
C VAL A 162 4.21 7.59 -1.39
N LEU A 163 5.19 6.81 -0.96
CA LEU A 163 6.51 6.80 -1.57
C LEU A 163 6.65 5.54 -2.42
N ILE A 164 6.85 5.74 -3.70
CA ILE A 164 6.95 4.64 -4.67
C ILE A 164 8.37 4.59 -5.20
N PRO A 165 8.97 3.39 -5.34
CA PRO A 165 10.26 3.26 -6.00
C PRO A 165 10.23 3.96 -7.37
N ALA A 166 11.29 4.69 -7.70
CA ALA A 166 11.28 5.58 -8.87
C ALA A 166 10.97 4.85 -10.19
N HIS A 167 11.34 3.58 -10.32
CA HIS A 167 11.04 2.74 -11.48
C HIS A 167 9.57 2.32 -11.58
N PHE A 168 8.83 2.33 -10.47
CA PHE A 168 7.40 2.03 -10.42
C PHE A 168 6.52 3.26 -10.55
N ASN A 169 7.01 4.45 -10.18
CA ASN A 169 6.22 5.68 -10.18
C ASN A 169 5.62 6.02 -11.56
N TYR A 170 6.25 5.57 -12.65
CA TYR A 170 5.73 5.72 -14.00
C TYR A 170 4.26 5.27 -14.13
N LEU A 171 3.85 4.20 -13.44
CA LEU A 171 2.46 3.70 -13.48
C LEU A 171 1.48 4.67 -12.83
N MET A 172 1.89 5.39 -11.78
CA MET A 172 1.00 6.31 -11.07
C MET A 172 0.61 7.52 -11.91
N ASP A 173 1.45 7.90 -12.87
CA ASP A 173 1.18 9.02 -13.78
C ASP A 173 0.29 8.62 -14.98
N LYS A 174 -0.02 7.33 -15.16
CA LYS A 174 -0.83 6.84 -16.30
C LYS A 174 -2.31 6.86 -16.05
N ASP A 175 -3.08 6.98 -17.13
CA ASP A 175 -4.54 6.82 -17.07
C ASP A 175 -4.87 5.39 -16.60
N PRO A 176 -5.75 5.19 -15.60
CA PRO A 176 -6.19 3.85 -15.19
C PRO A 176 -6.70 3.00 -16.36
N GLU A 177 -7.33 3.59 -17.36
CA GLU A 177 -7.87 2.88 -18.52
C GLU A 177 -6.81 2.60 -19.59
N SER A 178 -5.57 3.07 -19.40
CA SER A 178 -4.47 2.80 -20.35
C SER A 178 -3.93 1.38 -20.28
N HIS A 179 -4.03 0.72 -19.12
CA HIS A 179 -3.53 -0.65 -18.94
C HIS A 179 -4.17 -1.32 -17.70
N PRO A 180 -4.60 -2.61 -17.76
CA PRO A 180 -5.24 -3.29 -16.63
C PRO A 180 -4.46 -3.23 -15.31
N VAL A 181 -3.14 -3.48 -15.37
CA VAL A 181 -2.24 -3.40 -14.20
C VAL A 181 -2.23 -2.02 -13.55
N VAL A 182 -2.27 -0.93 -14.34
CA VAL A 182 -2.27 0.44 -13.81
C VAL A 182 -3.53 0.67 -12.98
N LYS A 183 -4.68 0.26 -13.51
CA LYS A 183 -5.96 0.31 -12.78
C LYS A 183 -5.88 -0.47 -11.48
N THR A 184 -5.43 -1.73 -11.54
CA THR A 184 -5.30 -2.60 -10.36
C THR A 184 -4.40 -1.98 -9.29
N VAL A 185 -3.20 -1.53 -9.64
CA VAL A 185 -2.27 -0.91 -8.67
C VAL A 185 -2.88 0.33 -8.01
N LYS A 186 -3.49 1.22 -8.79
CA LYS A 186 -4.08 2.46 -8.27
C LYS A 186 -5.24 2.20 -7.33
N GLU A 187 -6.16 1.33 -7.72
CA GLU A 187 -7.29 0.93 -6.89
C GLU A 187 -6.80 0.28 -5.58
N ARG A 188 -5.82 -0.62 -5.64
CA ARG A 188 -5.27 -1.28 -4.44
C ARG A 188 -4.63 -0.28 -3.46
N ILE A 189 -3.84 0.67 -3.95
CA ILE A 189 -3.26 1.71 -3.10
C ILE A 189 -4.35 2.59 -2.47
N GLN A 190 -5.36 2.99 -3.26
CA GLN A 190 -6.50 3.78 -2.77
C GLN A 190 -7.25 3.05 -1.66
N ARG A 191 -7.59 1.77 -1.86
CA ARG A 191 -8.23 0.91 -0.84
C ARG A 191 -7.40 0.82 0.42
N LYS A 192 -6.08 0.59 0.29
CA LYS A 192 -5.18 0.56 1.45
C LYS A 192 -5.18 1.88 2.19
N CYS A 193 -5.07 3.02 1.51
CA CYS A 193 -5.13 4.34 2.15
C CYS A 193 -6.47 4.58 2.88
N VAL A 194 -7.61 4.20 2.28
CA VAL A 194 -8.93 4.31 2.92
C VAL A 194 -9.01 3.43 4.17
N SER A 195 -8.54 2.18 4.07
CA SER A 195 -8.56 1.21 5.16
C SER A 195 -7.68 1.63 6.35
N ILE A 196 -6.43 2.05 6.10
CA ILE A 196 -5.45 2.30 7.18
C ILE A 196 -5.61 3.69 7.82
N TYR A 197 -6.13 4.68 7.09
CA TYR A 197 -6.20 6.05 7.60
C TYR A 197 -7.58 6.47 8.08
N ASN A 198 -8.65 5.90 7.54
CA ASN A 198 -10.04 6.32 7.83
C ASN A 198 -10.23 7.86 7.86
N PHE A 199 -9.57 8.57 6.94
CA PHE A 199 -9.42 10.03 7.03
C PHE A 199 -10.75 10.78 6.85
N TYR A 200 -11.71 10.23 6.10
CA TYR A 200 -13.02 10.85 5.91
C TYR A 200 -13.73 11.03 7.25
N ASP A 201 -13.77 9.98 8.08
CA ASP A 201 -14.40 10.04 9.40
C ASP A 201 -13.67 11.00 10.36
N GLN A 202 -12.37 11.23 10.15
CA GLN A 202 -11.59 12.20 10.92
C GLN A 202 -11.87 13.65 10.52
N LEU A 203 -12.03 13.93 9.22
CA LEU A 203 -12.14 15.30 8.70
C LEU A 203 -13.59 15.77 8.55
N ALA A 204 -14.53 14.91 8.18
CA ALA A 204 -15.92 15.27 7.88
C ALA A 204 -16.65 15.99 9.04
N PRO A 205 -16.44 15.63 10.34
CA PRO A 205 -17.07 16.35 11.44
C PRO A 205 -16.61 17.81 11.57
N GLU A 206 -15.42 18.13 11.06
CA GLU A 206 -14.71 19.39 11.32
C GLU A 206 -14.58 20.27 10.06
N ILE A 207 -14.62 19.66 8.87
CA ILE A 207 -14.47 20.31 7.57
C ILE A 207 -15.61 19.82 6.64
N PRO A 208 -16.75 20.54 6.59
CA PRO A 208 -17.93 20.12 5.82
C PRO A 208 -17.67 19.91 4.32
N GLU A 209 -16.70 20.61 3.74
CA GLU A 209 -16.34 20.50 2.32
C GLU A 209 -15.81 19.10 1.94
N VAL A 210 -15.41 18.29 2.93
CA VAL A 210 -15.02 16.89 2.72
C VAL A 210 -16.18 16.05 2.13
N GLU A 211 -17.44 16.43 2.39
CA GLU A 211 -18.62 15.70 1.89
C GLU A 211 -18.66 15.58 0.37
N GLU A 212 -18.10 16.54 -0.37
CA GLU A 212 -18.00 16.48 -1.84
C GLU A 212 -17.28 15.21 -2.30
N PHE A 213 -16.30 14.75 -1.52
CA PHE A 213 -15.43 13.63 -1.86
C PHE A 213 -15.92 12.30 -1.29
N LYS A 214 -17.03 12.29 -0.54
CA LYS A 214 -17.57 11.08 0.10
C LYS A 214 -17.59 9.87 -0.85
N ARG A 215 -18.10 10.06 -2.07
CA ARG A 215 -18.21 8.97 -3.06
C ARG A 215 -16.86 8.32 -3.41
N LEU A 216 -15.78 9.11 -3.47
CA LEU A 216 -14.45 8.60 -3.77
C LEU A 216 -13.96 7.60 -2.71
N PHE A 217 -14.43 7.72 -1.47
CA PHE A 217 -13.94 6.93 -0.35
C PHE A 217 -14.82 5.73 -0.03
N PHE A 218 -16.14 5.87 -0.22
CA PHE A 218 -17.07 4.76 -0.03
C PHE A 218 -17.00 3.72 -1.16
N ALA A 219 -16.71 4.14 -2.41
CA ALA A 219 -16.50 3.21 -3.52
C ALA A 219 -15.34 2.22 -3.26
N GLU A 220 -14.32 2.67 -2.51
CA GLU A 220 -13.16 1.84 -2.20
C GLU A 220 -13.33 0.99 -0.93
N LYS A 221 -14.30 1.30 -0.05
CA LYS A 221 -14.61 0.46 1.13
C LYS A 221 -15.35 -0.83 0.78
N SER A 222 -16.04 -0.92 -0.37
CA SER A 222 -16.99 -2.01 -0.66
C SER A 222 -16.38 -3.32 -1.20
N HIS A 223 -15.05 -3.46 -1.23
CA HIS A 223 -14.37 -4.65 -1.74
C HIS A 223 -13.76 -5.49 -0.60
N ASP A 224 -14.58 -6.34 0.03
CA ASP A 224 -14.21 -7.24 1.15
C ASP A 224 -13.20 -8.36 0.80
N ASN A 225 -12.81 -8.50 -0.48
CA ASN A 225 -11.95 -9.58 -0.98
C ASN A 225 -10.58 -9.07 -1.49
N ASP A 226 -10.02 -8.03 -0.89
CA ASP A 226 -8.64 -7.63 -1.20
C ASP A 226 -7.68 -8.68 -0.61
N PRO A 227 -6.84 -9.35 -1.43
CA PRO A 227 -5.79 -10.20 -0.88
C PRO A 227 -4.98 -9.40 0.14
N GLU A 228 -4.56 -10.06 1.20
CA GLU A 228 -3.92 -9.41 2.33
C GLU A 228 -2.44 -9.15 2.00
N HIS A 229 -2.20 -8.22 1.07
CA HIS A 229 -0.89 -7.77 0.63
C HIS A 229 -0.15 -7.12 1.81
N SER A 230 1.13 -7.48 1.97
CA SER A 230 2.01 -6.79 2.91
C SER A 230 2.25 -5.35 2.46
N ILE A 231 2.23 -4.41 3.40
CA ILE A 231 2.61 -3.01 3.14
C ILE A 231 3.73 -2.62 4.09
N SER A 232 4.45 -1.56 3.74
CA SER A 232 5.52 -1.02 4.59
C SER A 232 5.24 0.43 4.96
N PHE A 233 5.62 0.82 6.17
CA PHE A 233 5.57 2.19 6.65
C PHE A 233 6.96 2.83 6.65
N LEU A 234 7.03 4.11 6.31
CA LEU A 234 8.22 4.92 6.55
C LEU A 234 8.21 5.46 7.98
N THR A 235 9.21 5.10 8.77
CA THR A 235 9.40 5.57 10.15
C THR A 235 10.66 6.42 10.28
N LYS A 236 10.94 6.89 11.50
CA LYS A 236 12.18 7.62 11.80
C LYS A 236 13.41 6.73 11.76
N GLU A 237 13.24 5.47 12.11
CA GLU A 237 14.28 4.44 12.16
C GLU A 237 14.53 3.81 10.78
N GLY A 238 13.60 3.96 9.84
CA GLY A 238 13.76 3.47 8.46
C GLY A 238 12.45 2.96 7.89
N VAL A 239 12.49 1.77 7.29
CA VAL A 239 11.29 1.10 6.78
C VAL A 239 10.84 0.08 7.82
N GLN A 240 9.57 0.16 8.22
CA GLN A 240 8.94 -0.81 9.10
C GLN A 240 7.83 -1.51 8.31
N PRO A 241 7.94 -2.82 8.03
CA PRO A 241 6.83 -3.60 7.49
C PRO A 241 5.62 -3.50 8.42
N GLN A 242 4.42 -3.36 7.86
CA GLN A 242 3.19 -3.56 8.63
C GLN A 242 3.20 -5.02 9.09
N ARG A 243 3.48 -5.22 10.38
CA ARG A 243 3.31 -6.53 11.01
C ARG A 243 1.81 -6.84 10.95
N LYS A 244 1.43 -7.90 10.24
CA LYS A 244 0.05 -8.39 10.24
C LYS A 244 -0.33 -8.64 11.70
N GLU A 245 -1.33 -7.91 12.21
CA GLU A 245 -1.90 -8.26 13.50
C GLU A 245 -2.74 -9.52 13.28
N ILE A 246 -2.09 -10.69 13.37
CA ILE A 246 -2.72 -11.97 13.08
C ILE A 246 -3.86 -12.18 14.09
N HIS A 247 -5.11 -11.94 13.72
CA HIS A 247 -6.23 -12.23 14.62
C HIS A 247 -6.59 -13.72 14.53
N VAL A 248 -6.78 -14.37 15.68
CA VAL A 248 -7.21 -15.76 15.76
C VAL A 248 -8.55 -15.78 16.48
N SER A 249 -9.63 -16.01 15.72
CA SER A 249 -10.99 -16.06 16.29
C SER A 249 -11.15 -17.24 17.26
N GLU A 250 -12.20 -17.25 18.08
CA GLU A 250 -12.44 -18.35 19.02
C GLU A 250 -12.59 -19.70 18.30
N ASP A 251 -13.31 -19.75 17.18
CA ASP A 251 -13.47 -20.96 16.36
C ASP A 251 -12.12 -21.43 15.78
N GLU A 252 -11.29 -20.48 15.34
CA GLU A 252 -9.95 -20.78 14.83
C GLU A 252 -9.03 -21.27 15.93
N GLN A 253 -9.13 -20.74 17.15
CA GLN A 253 -8.37 -21.23 18.30
C GLN A 253 -8.72 -22.70 18.61
N VAL A 254 -10.01 -23.04 18.64
CA VAL A 254 -10.47 -24.42 18.86
C VAL A 254 -9.98 -25.35 17.75
N LEU A 255 -10.04 -24.90 16.49
CA LEU A 255 -9.54 -25.67 15.36
C LEU A 255 -8.02 -25.88 15.45
N LEU A 256 -7.26 -24.82 15.69
CA LEU A 256 -5.81 -24.86 15.81
C LEU A 256 -5.35 -25.71 16.99
N GLU A 257 -6.04 -25.65 18.12
CA GLU A 257 -5.76 -26.53 19.27
C GLU A 257 -5.88 -28.00 18.88
N ASN A 258 -6.93 -28.37 18.15
CA ASN A 258 -7.14 -29.74 17.68
C ASN A 258 -6.09 -30.18 16.65
N LEU A 259 -5.75 -29.32 15.69
CA LEU A 259 -4.77 -29.64 14.64
C LEU A 259 -3.36 -29.75 15.21
N LEU A 260 -2.93 -28.77 16.01
CA LEU A 260 -1.62 -28.76 16.66
C LEU A 260 -1.50 -29.83 17.75
N GLY A 261 -2.62 -30.23 18.39
CA GLY A 261 -2.65 -31.38 19.29
C GLY A 261 -2.37 -32.70 18.59
N LYS A 262 -2.95 -32.92 17.40
CA LYS A 262 -2.71 -34.13 16.57
C LYS A 262 -1.29 -34.17 16.00
N MET A 263 -0.80 -33.02 15.56
CA MET A 263 0.48 -32.91 14.86
C MET A 263 1.67 -32.65 15.77
N GLY A 264 1.46 -32.10 16.97
CA GLY A 264 2.51 -31.59 17.84
C GLY A 264 2.99 -30.18 17.46
N LYS A 265 3.03 -29.27 18.44
CA LYS A 265 3.50 -27.88 18.24
C LYS A 265 4.96 -27.83 17.76
N LYS A 266 5.86 -28.58 18.39
CA LYS A 266 7.29 -28.61 18.01
C LYS A 266 7.48 -29.10 16.57
N PHE A 267 6.79 -30.17 16.19
CA PHE A 267 6.80 -30.66 14.80
C PHE A 267 6.37 -29.57 13.81
N PHE A 268 5.33 -28.79 14.12
CA PHE A 268 4.90 -27.71 13.23
C PHE A 268 5.99 -26.67 13.02
N VAL A 269 6.67 -26.25 14.10
CA VAL A 269 7.73 -25.25 14.06
C VAL A 269 8.95 -25.79 13.32
N ASP A 270 9.47 -26.96 13.72
CA ASP A 270 10.68 -27.56 13.16
C ASP A 270 10.59 -27.80 11.63
N TYR A 271 9.38 -28.08 11.13
CA TYR A 271 9.14 -28.41 9.72
C TYR A 271 8.35 -27.33 8.96
N TYR A 272 8.15 -26.15 9.55
CA TYR A 272 7.40 -25.05 8.92
C TYR A 272 8.06 -24.62 7.61
N GLU A 273 9.34 -24.24 7.67
CA GLU A 273 10.08 -23.68 6.55
C GLU A 273 10.31 -24.72 5.44
N PRO A 274 10.78 -25.95 5.71
CA PRO A 274 10.90 -26.97 4.67
C PRO A 274 9.57 -27.22 3.95
N TYR A 275 8.45 -27.25 4.68
CA TYR A 275 7.14 -27.42 4.07
C TYR A 275 6.73 -26.21 3.21
N ALA A 276 6.92 -24.99 3.74
CA ALA A 276 6.62 -23.75 3.04
C ALA A 276 7.43 -23.61 1.73
N ASN A 277 8.67 -24.11 1.72
CA ASN A 277 9.55 -24.13 0.57
C ASN A 277 9.23 -25.26 -0.43
N GLY A 278 8.20 -26.07 -0.17
CA GLY A 278 7.74 -27.14 -1.06
C GLY A 278 8.57 -28.42 -0.96
N GLU A 279 9.33 -28.60 0.11
CA GLU A 279 10.13 -29.81 0.31
C GLU A 279 9.27 -31.01 0.73
N ASP A 280 9.69 -32.22 0.34
CA ASP A 280 9.01 -33.45 0.74
C ASP A 280 9.45 -33.88 2.13
N LEU A 281 8.63 -33.55 3.12
CA LEU A 281 8.86 -33.89 4.52
C LEU A 281 9.05 -35.39 4.77
N MET A 282 8.51 -36.28 3.92
CA MET A 282 8.75 -37.73 4.06
C MET A 282 10.22 -38.11 3.88
N ASN A 283 10.99 -37.30 3.16
CA ASN A 283 12.41 -37.53 2.90
C ASN A 283 13.33 -36.82 3.90
N ILE A 284 12.81 -35.85 4.66
CA ILE A 284 13.59 -34.99 5.54
C ILE A 284 13.46 -35.42 7.00
N ILE A 285 12.29 -35.93 7.40
CA ILE A 285 12.05 -36.39 8.76
C ILE A 285 12.95 -37.62 9.03
N PRO A 286 13.82 -37.59 10.06
CA PRO A 286 14.74 -38.69 10.31
C PRO A 286 14.03 -40.02 10.62
N VAL A 287 14.54 -41.10 10.05
CA VAL A 287 14.00 -42.45 10.25
C VAL A 287 14.08 -42.83 11.74
N GLY A 288 12.98 -43.35 12.28
CA GLY A 288 12.90 -43.80 13.67
C GLY A 288 12.43 -42.73 14.67
N VAL A 289 12.29 -41.46 14.26
CA VAL A 289 11.72 -40.40 15.12
C VAL A 289 10.21 -40.58 15.27
N TYR A 290 9.53 -40.94 14.19
CA TYR A 290 8.08 -41.23 14.17
C TYR A 290 7.79 -42.52 13.40
N THR A 291 6.68 -43.16 13.73
CA THR A 291 6.14 -44.24 12.89
C THR A 291 5.63 -43.69 11.57
N TYR A 292 5.65 -44.49 10.51
CA TYR A 292 5.15 -44.09 9.19
C TYR A 292 3.72 -43.51 9.24
N SER A 293 2.82 -44.14 10.00
CA SER A 293 1.45 -43.68 10.19
C SER A 293 1.36 -42.34 10.94
N SER A 294 2.24 -42.10 11.92
CA SER A 294 2.31 -40.83 12.62
C SER A 294 2.83 -39.73 11.70
N THR A 295 3.89 -39.99 10.94
CA THR A 295 4.46 -39.05 9.96
C THR A 295 3.41 -38.61 8.93
N GLN A 296 2.69 -39.57 8.33
CA GLN A 296 1.61 -39.28 7.38
C GLN A 296 0.50 -38.41 8.00
N THR A 297 0.10 -38.70 9.23
CA THR A 297 -0.92 -37.92 9.95
C THR A 297 -0.47 -36.48 10.19
N ARG A 298 0.80 -36.28 10.61
CA ARG A 298 1.38 -34.97 10.85
C ARG A 298 1.47 -34.15 9.56
N ILE A 299 2.01 -34.73 8.48
CA ILE A 299 2.11 -34.07 7.17
C ILE A 299 0.71 -33.72 6.61
N SER A 300 -0.26 -34.63 6.73
CA SER A 300 -1.64 -34.35 6.32
C SER A 300 -2.26 -33.17 7.09
N THR A 301 -1.98 -33.10 8.39
CA THR A 301 -2.43 -32.00 9.25
C THR A 301 -1.73 -30.68 8.88
N MET A 302 -0.43 -30.71 8.62
CA MET A 302 0.35 -29.55 8.16
C MET A 302 -0.19 -29.01 6.83
N ARG A 303 -0.42 -29.91 5.86
CA ARG A 303 -1.05 -29.56 4.58
C ARG A 303 -2.40 -28.88 4.77
N ARG A 304 -3.21 -29.36 5.74
CA ARG A 304 -4.50 -28.74 6.04
C ARG A 304 -4.33 -27.31 6.56
N ILE A 305 -3.42 -27.09 7.51
CA ILE A 305 -3.13 -25.75 8.07
C ILE A 305 -2.73 -24.78 6.97
N PHE A 306 -1.81 -25.17 6.08
CA PHE A 306 -1.36 -24.32 4.98
C PHE A 306 -2.47 -24.08 3.94
N ARG A 307 -3.21 -25.13 3.57
CA ARG A 307 -4.33 -25.01 2.60
C ARG A 307 -5.46 -24.10 3.11
N GLU A 308 -5.69 -24.08 4.41
CA GLU A 308 -6.72 -23.24 5.05
C GLU A 308 -6.18 -21.85 5.47
N ASN A 309 -4.96 -21.48 5.06
CA ASN A 309 -4.29 -20.21 5.41
C ASN A 309 -4.21 -19.96 6.93
N LEU A 310 -4.06 -21.03 7.71
CA LEU A 310 -3.97 -20.98 9.16
C LEU A 310 -2.52 -21.01 9.67
N ASN A 311 -1.52 -20.98 8.79
CA ASN A 311 -0.11 -21.17 9.12
C ASN A 311 0.45 -20.08 10.07
N LEU A 312 0.26 -18.80 9.75
CA LEU A 312 0.68 -17.70 10.64
C LEU A 312 -0.16 -17.63 11.92
N LYS A 313 -1.46 -17.95 11.82
CA LYS A 313 -2.37 -18.07 12.97
C LYS A 313 -1.94 -19.18 13.92
N ALA A 314 -1.46 -20.31 13.38
CA ALA A 314 -0.92 -21.42 14.16
C ALA A 314 0.34 -21.01 14.92
N LEU A 315 1.27 -20.29 14.29
CA LEU A 315 2.46 -19.75 14.96
C LEU A 315 2.05 -18.78 16.08
N LYS A 316 1.14 -17.84 15.82
CA LYS A 316 0.66 -16.91 16.85
C LYS A 316 -0.08 -17.62 17.99
N TYR A 317 -0.87 -18.64 17.68
CA TYR A 317 -1.52 -19.49 18.67
C TYR A 317 -0.50 -20.23 19.55
N ILE A 318 0.60 -20.69 18.95
CA ILE A 318 1.71 -21.29 19.69
C ILE A 318 2.32 -20.25 20.64
N LEU A 319 2.59 -19.03 20.18
CA LEU A 319 3.19 -17.99 21.02
C LEU A 319 2.26 -17.42 22.11
N SER A 320 0.94 -17.50 21.94
CA SER A 320 -0.03 -16.89 22.87
C SER A 320 -0.46 -17.78 24.05
N LYS A 321 -0.31 -19.09 23.95
CA LYS A 321 -0.68 -20.05 25.01
C LYS A 321 0.51 -20.36 25.91
N ASP A 322 0.21 -20.70 27.16
CA ASP A 322 1.21 -21.09 28.16
C ASP A 322 2.09 -22.26 27.65
N ASN A 323 3.33 -21.95 27.29
CA ASN A 323 4.22 -22.78 26.46
C ASN A 323 5.04 -23.79 27.25
N SER A 324 4.46 -24.34 28.33
CA SER A 324 5.13 -25.26 29.28
C SER A 324 5.79 -26.51 28.68
N LYS A 325 5.76 -26.73 27.36
CA LYS A 325 6.34 -27.90 26.66
C LYS A 325 7.16 -27.56 25.41
N LEU A 326 7.40 -26.30 25.07
CA LEU A 326 8.33 -25.92 23.99
C LEU A 326 9.64 -25.41 24.60
N ASP A 327 10.75 -25.76 23.97
CA ASP A 327 12.08 -25.20 24.30
C ASP A 327 12.21 -23.77 23.76
N ASP A 328 13.14 -22.99 24.34
CA ASP A 328 13.37 -21.59 23.98
C ASP A 328 13.72 -21.42 22.49
N GLU A 329 14.48 -22.37 21.92
CA GLU A 329 14.86 -22.40 20.51
C GLU A 329 13.62 -22.49 19.59
N SER A 330 12.64 -23.32 19.95
CA SER A 330 11.38 -23.43 19.20
C SER A 330 10.52 -22.17 19.32
N ILE A 331 10.60 -21.45 20.43
CA ILE A 331 9.87 -20.19 20.63
C ILE A 331 10.52 -19.08 19.79
N GLU A 332 11.85 -19.01 19.77
CA GLU A 332 12.62 -18.08 18.94
C GLU A 332 12.35 -18.33 17.46
N LEU A 333 12.47 -19.57 17.00
CA LEU A 333 12.16 -19.95 15.61
C LEU A 333 10.70 -19.62 15.24
N ALA A 334 9.72 -19.93 16.10
CA ALA A 334 8.33 -19.56 15.85
C ALA A 334 8.12 -18.03 15.77
N THR A 335 8.90 -17.26 16.51
CA THR A 335 8.87 -15.78 16.45
C THR A 335 9.44 -15.29 15.13
N GLU A 336 10.62 -15.79 14.72
CA GLU A 336 11.25 -15.44 13.44
C GLU A 336 10.35 -15.80 12.24
N LEU A 337 9.71 -16.98 12.27
CA LEU A 337 8.80 -17.42 11.22
C LEU A 337 7.54 -16.55 11.08
N ILE A 338 7.08 -15.92 12.17
CA ILE A 338 6.01 -14.90 12.10
C ILE A 338 6.53 -13.59 11.55
N GLU A 339 7.79 -13.23 11.81
CA GLU A 339 8.37 -11.99 11.28
C GLU A 339 8.71 -12.08 9.79
N LEU A 340 8.94 -13.30 9.27
CA LEU A 340 9.27 -13.56 7.87
C LEU A 340 8.05 -13.79 6.96
N GLY A 341 6.87 -14.10 7.52
CA GLY A 341 5.64 -14.39 6.76
C GLY A 341 4.56 -13.34 6.95
#